data_AF-A0A6M3IED6-F1
#
_entry.id   AF-A0A6M3IED6-F1
#
_cell.length_a   1.000
_cell.length_b   1.000
_cell.length_c   1.000
_cell.angle_alpha   90.00
_cell.angle_beta   90.00
_cell.angle_gamma   90.00
#
_symmetry.space_group_name_H-M   'P 1'
#
loop_
_entity.id
_entity.type
_entity.pdbx_description
1 polymer ?
#
loop_
_entity_poly.entity_id
_entity_poly.type
_entity_poly.pdbx_seq_one_letter_code
_entity_poly.pdbx_strand_id
1 'polypeptide(L)'
;VQRFVGLNFGRKLWDPMLAFDPKQFRNPQLKLTLDVGAGGIASVSNKLKVWAALFDEKAISPVGFLMHKEIKSYTMSSAAHEYTDLPRDYPYRKLFIRSLVAGTEPASIIGNVKLYEDEGKRIICDHDAVDLLRTLAALNPALVENIIFGGRVNGSYVFTTATERTQATFVTFGSVTGTNVFATYGSAGGRMAVDSGASENGIAIVRGWTPHGTYEIPFGDQDDMDDWYDVTRVGSLKADITAVSGIAATDTCQIFLQQLRRY
;
A
#
# COMPACT_ATOMS: atom_id res chain seq x y z
N VAL A 1 12.60 16.09 6.22
CA VAL A 1 11.12 16.05 6.28
C VAL A 1 10.70 15.02 7.33
N GLN A 2 9.84 15.38 8.29
CA GLN A 2 9.25 14.40 9.20
C GLN A 2 8.07 13.74 8.48
N ARG A 3 8.05 12.41 8.43
CA ARG A 3 6.93 11.64 7.87
C ARG A 3 6.12 11.05 9.02
N PHE A 4 4.81 11.15 8.92
CA PHE A 4 3.87 10.59 9.89
C PHE A 4 3.13 9.44 9.21
N VAL A 5 3.09 8.29 9.88
CA VAL A 5 2.31 7.14 9.42
C VAL A 5 1.30 6.81 10.52
N GLY A 6 0.02 6.85 10.16
CA GLY A 6 -1.06 6.45 11.06
C GLY A 6 -1.26 4.95 11.02
N LEU A 7 -1.33 4.32 12.19
CA LEU A 7 -1.76 2.93 12.34
C LEU A 7 -3.12 2.93 13.05
N ASN A 8 -4.19 2.74 12.29
CA ASN A 8 -5.54 2.70 12.82
C ASN A 8 -5.94 1.26 13.16
N PHE A 9 -6.35 1.04 14.41
CA PHE A 9 -6.96 -0.21 14.86
C PHE A 9 -8.48 -0.26 14.63
N GLY A 10 -9.10 0.87 14.28
CA GLY A 10 -10.50 0.98 13.89
C GLY A 10 -10.66 1.40 12.43
N ARG A 11 -11.90 1.68 11.99
CA ARG A 11 -12.16 2.19 10.63
C ARG A 11 -11.51 3.57 10.42
N LYS A 12 -11.45 4.36 11.49
CA LYS A 12 -10.88 5.71 11.54
C LYS A 12 -10.33 6.01 12.94
N LEU A 13 -9.60 7.11 13.06
CA LEU A 13 -9.19 7.62 14.37
C LEU A 13 -10.45 7.93 15.21
N TRP A 14 -10.43 7.55 16.48
CA TRP A 14 -11.54 7.70 17.43
C TRP A 14 -12.80 6.86 17.14
N ASP A 15 -12.67 5.74 16.44
CA ASP A 15 -13.76 4.76 16.31
C ASP A 15 -14.09 4.11 17.67
N PRO A 16 -15.30 4.32 18.22
CA PRO A 16 -15.64 3.79 19.55
C PRO A 16 -16.00 2.31 19.53
N MET A 17 -16.30 1.74 18.35
CA MET A 17 -16.68 0.33 18.21
C MET A 17 -15.47 -0.56 17.97
N LEU A 18 -14.48 -0.06 17.22
CA LEU A 18 -13.28 -0.78 16.85
C LEU A 18 -12.05 -0.01 17.29
N ALA A 19 -11.35 -0.52 18.30
CA ALA A 19 -10.14 0.08 18.84
C ALA A 19 -9.36 -1.00 19.58
N PHE A 20 -8.02 -0.93 19.56
CA PHE A 20 -7.16 -1.88 20.27
C PHE A 20 -7.23 -1.67 21.79
N ASP A 21 -7.74 -2.66 22.51
CA ASP A 21 -7.77 -2.73 23.97
C ASP A 21 -6.57 -3.58 24.45
N PRO A 22 -5.49 -2.96 24.97
CA PRO A 22 -4.32 -3.69 25.42
C PRO A 22 -4.62 -4.63 26.61
N LYS A 23 -5.73 -4.45 27.33
CA LYS A 23 -6.11 -5.31 28.47
C LYS A 23 -6.54 -6.70 28.03
N GLN A 24 -6.96 -6.86 26.77
CA GLN A 24 -7.35 -8.15 26.18
C GLN A 24 -6.13 -9.00 25.76
N PHE A 25 -4.90 -8.48 25.92
CA PHE A 25 -3.68 -9.15 25.51
C PHE A 25 -2.66 -9.25 26.63
N ARG A 26 -1.92 -10.36 26.64
CA ARG A 26 -0.75 -10.51 27.51
C ARG A 26 0.47 -9.91 26.83
N ASN A 27 1.00 -8.82 27.40
CA ASN A 27 2.25 -8.16 26.97
C ASN A 27 2.26 -7.76 25.47
N PRO A 28 1.38 -6.83 25.05
CA PRO A 28 1.38 -6.34 23.67
C PRO A 28 2.69 -5.61 23.34
N GLN A 29 3.26 -5.89 22.17
CA GLN A 29 4.54 -5.33 21.72
C GLN A 29 4.40 -4.72 20.33
N LEU A 30 5.01 -3.55 20.13
CA LEU A 30 5.22 -2.95 18.82
C LEU A 30 6.66 -3.24 18.37
N LYS A 31 6.80 -4.07 17.33
CA LYS A 31 8.10 -4.40 16.72
C LYS A 31 8.19 -3.73 15.37
N LEU A 32 9.27 -3.00 15.14
CA LEU A 32 9.49 -2.21 13.93
C LEU A 32 10.92 -2.43 13.44
N THR A 33 11.05 -2.65 12.13
CA THR A 33 12.34 -2.72 11.43
C THR A 33 12.44 -1.49 10.54
N LEU A 34 13.57 -0.78 10.60
CA LEU A 34 13.79 0.44 9.84
C LEU A 34 14.96 0.23 8.89
N ASP A 35 14.73 0.46 7.60
CA ASP A 35 15.78 0.45 6.58
C ASP A 35 16.23 1.89 6.29
N VAL A 36 17.51 2.18 6.49
CA VAL A 36 18.10 3.51 6.23
C VAL A 36 18.23 3.75 4.72
N GLY A 37 18.53 2.71 3.94
CA GLY A 37 18.72 2.79 2.50
C GLY A 37 17.42 3.08 1.75
N ALA A 38 16.28 2.66 2.30
CA ALA A 38 14.94 2.96 1.79
C ALA A 38 14.29 4.21 2.42
N GLY A 39 15.00 4.92 3.30
CA GLY A 39 14.46 6.02 4.11
C GLY A 39 14.21 7.34 3.38
N GLY A 40 14.32 7.39 2.05
CA GLY A 40 14.15 8.60 1.23
C GLY A 40 15.41 9.00 0.49
N ILE A 41 15.69 10.31 0.43
CA ILE A 41 16.77 10.88 -0.38
C ILE A 41 17.96 11.21 0.54
N ALA A 42 19.05 10.44 0.40
CA ALA A 42 20.29 10.61 1.16
C ALA A 42 20.13 10.49 2.70
N SER A 43 19.29 9.57 3.18
CA SER A 43 19.13 9.28 4.61
C SER A 43 20.39 8.64 5.21
N VAL A 44 20.97 9.25 6.24
CA VAL A 44 22.16 8.73 6.97
C VAL A 44 21.84 8.19 8.35
N SER A 45 20.63 8.45 8.87
CA SER A 45 20.15 7.93 10.16
C SER A 45 18.64 7.88 10.19
N ASN A 46 18.06 6.86 10.84
CA ASN A 46 16.63 6.77 11.09
C ASN A 46 16.32 7.15 12.55
N LYS A 47 15.29 7.97 12.76
CA LYS A 47 14.75 8.30 14.07
C LYS A 47 13.26 8.00 14.06
N LEU A 48 12.77 7.33 15.10
CA LEU A 48 11.37 6.98 15.24
C LEU A 48 10.82 7.54 16.54
N LYS A 49 9.62 8.11 16.45
CA LYS A 49 8.80 8.47 17.60
C LYS A 49 7.42 7.86 17.40
N VAL A 50 6.90 7.22 18.44
CA VAL A 50 5.57 6.60 18.43
C VAL A 50 4.68 7.40 19.37
N TRP A 51 3.50 7.76 18.88
CA TRP A 51 2.44 8.37 19.67
C TRP A 51 1.23 7.45 19.65
N ALA A 52 0.64 7.21 20.81
CA ALA A 52 -0.62 6.49 20.94
C ALA A 52 -1.73 7.50 21.18
N ALA A 53 -2.75 7.49 20.33
CA ALA A 53 -4.00 8.20 20.58
C ALA A 53 -4.89 7.30 21.44
N LEU A 54 -5.19 7.74 22.66
CA LEU A 54 -5.93 6.98 23.67
C LEU A 54 -7.23 7.70 24.02
N PHE A 55 -8.29 6.94 24.27
CA PHE A 55 -9.52 7.50 24.86
C PHE A 55 -9.24 7.82 26.33
N ASP A 56 -9.59 9.04 26.75
CA ASP A 56 -9.29 9.54 28.09
C ASP A 56 -10.49 9.34 29.04
N GLU A 57 -11.41 10.32 29.11
CA GLU A 57 -12.53 10.29 30.06
C GLU A 57 -13.71 9.41 29.62
N LYS A 58 -13.86 9.18 28.31
CA LYS A 58 -14.96 8.39 27.77
C LYS A 58 -14.60 6.90 27.85
N ALA A 59 -15.26 6.19 28.76
CA ALA A 59 -15.25 4.73 28.75
C ALA A 59 -15.86 4.23 27.44
N ILE A 60 -15.06 3.51 26.65
CA ILE A 60 -15.51 2.77 25.47
C ILE A 60 -15.35 1.28 25.71
N SER A 61 -16.21 0.50 25.08
CA SER A 61 -16.16 -0.97 25.08
C SER A 61 -16.07 -1.45 23.64
N PRO A 62 -14.89 -1.36 23.00
CA PRO A 62 -14.74 -1.79 21.63
C PRO A 62 -15.03 -3.29 21.53
N VAL A 63 -15.71 -3.72 20.47
CA VAL A 63 -16.04 -5.14 20.25
C VAL A 63 -14.88 -5.94 19.64
N GLY A 64 -13.86 -5.22 19.15
CA GLY A 64 -12.69 -5.78 18.50
C GLY A 64 -11.81 -4.69 17.89
N PHE A 65 -10.97 -5.10 16.94
CA PHE A 65 -10.11 -4.22 16.16
C PHE A 65 -9.85 -4.79 14.76
N LEU A 66 -9.42 -3.92 13.85
CA LEU A 66 -9.01 -4.30 12.50
C LEU A 66 -7.55 -4.75 12.51
N MET A 67 -7.35 -6.04 12.24
CA MET A 67 -6.04 -6.65 12.12
C MET A 67 -5.60 -6.66 10.66
N HIS A 68 -4.43 -6.08 10.37
CA HIS A 68 -3.76 -6.27 9.09
C HIS A 68 -2.78 -7.43 9.20
N LYS A 69 -2.85 -8.39 8.29
CA LYS A 69 -2.00 -9.58 8.31
C LYS A 69 -1.48 -9.88 6.91
N GLU A 70 -0.16 -9.98 6.78
CA GLU A 70 0.47 -10.55 5.59
C GLU A 70 0.19 -12.06 5.56
N ILE A 71 -0.34 -12.52 4.44
CA ILE A 71 -0.66 -13.92 4.19
C ILE A 71 0.48 -14.59 3.44
N LYS A 72 1.02 -13.89 2.44
CA LYS A 72 2.09 -14.42 1.60
C LYS A 72 2.90 -13.30 0.96
N SER A 73 4.20 -13.54 0.84
CA SER A 73 5.13 -12.78 0.02
C SER A 73 5.89 -13.77 -0.85
N TYR A 74 5.89 -13.58 -2.17
CA TYR A 74 6.50 -14.52 -3.11
C TYR A 74 7.15 -13.81 -4.30
N THR A 75 8.12 -14.47 -4.92
CA THR A 75 8.69 -14.04 -6.20
C THR A 75 7.78 -14.49 -7.34
N MET A 76 7.43 -13.57 -8.22
CA MET A 76 6.59 -13.87 -9.38
C MET A 76 7.38 -14.58 -10.48
N SER A 77 6.65 -15.08 -11.46
CA SER A 77 7.21 -15.61 -12.70
C SER A 77 6.32 -15.16 -13.85
N SER A 78 6.94 -14.87 -15.01
CA SER A 78 6.23 -14.39 -16.20
C SER A 78 5.05 -15.30 -16.58
N ALA A 79 3.86 -14.71 -16.71
CA ALA A 79 2.61 -15.40 -17.07
C ALA A 79 2.22 -16.58 -16.16
N ALA A 80 2.77 -16.64 -14.93
CA ALA A 80 2.49 -17.71 -13.99
C ALA A 80 1.30 -17.35 -13.09
N HIS A 81 0.57 -18.39 -12.70
CA HIS A 81 -0.45 -18.33 -11.66
C HIS A 81 0.16 -18.58 -10.29
N GLU A 82 -0.28 -17.82 -9.30
CA GLU A 82 -0.01 -18.10 -7.90
C GLU A 82 -1.32 -18.37 -7.17
N TYR A 83 -1.46 -19.59 -6.65
CA TYR A 83 -2.61 -20.00 -5.85
C TYR A 83 -2.28 -19.87 -4.36
N THR A 84 -3.15 -19.18 -3.62
CA THR A 84 -2.99 -18.97 -2.18
C THR A 84 -4.28 -19.26 -1.44
N ASP A 85 -4.23 -20.23 -0.52
CA ASP A 85 -5.30 -20.47 0.43
C ASP A 85 -5.35 -19.33 1.46
N LEU A 86 -6.53 -18.72 1.62
CA LEU A 86 -6.73 -17.59 2.52
C LEU A 86 -7.34 -18.05 3.87
N PRO A 87 -6.96 -17.44 5.01
CA PRO A 87 -7.42 -17.85 6.33
C PRO A 87 -8.89 -17.50 6.60
N ARG A 88 -9.71 -18.45 7.00
CA ARG A 88 -11.17 -18.26 7.15
C ARG A 88 -11.61 -17.92 8.59
N ASP A 89 -10.68 -17.55 9.46
CA ASP A 89 -10.95 -17.42 10.91
C ASP A 89 -11.82 -16.21 11.28
N TYR A 90 -11.76 -15.15 10.48
CA TYR A 90 -12.40 -13.86 10.78
C TYR A 90 -12.95 -13.21 9.51
N PRO A 91 -14.06 -12.46 9.59
CA PRO A 91 -14.62 -11.71 8.46
C PRO A 91 -13.60 -10.76 7.82
N TYR A 92 -13.65 -10.66 6.49
CA TYR A 92 -12.77 -9.82 5.70
C TYR A 92 -13.42 -8.47 5.43
N ARG A 93 -12.73 -7.39 5.79
CA ARG A 93 -13.12 -6.05 5.37
C ARG A 93 -12.47 -5.67 4.05
N LYS A 94 -11.18 -6.03 3.88
CA LYS A 94 -10.40 -5.74 2.67
C LYS A 94 -9.39 -6.84 2.38
N LEU A 95 -9.16 -7.08 1.10
CA LEU A 95 -8.00 -7.81 0.57
C LEU A 95 -7.09 -6.82 -0.14
N PHE A 96 -5.79 -6.98 0.04
CA PHE A 96 -4.80 -6.14 -0.61
C PHE A 96 -3.78 -7.00 -1.33
N ILE A 97 -3.38 -6.51 -2.51
CA ILE A 97 -2.38 -7.15 -3.34
C ILE A 97 -1.37 -6.08 -3.72
N ARG A 98 -0.12 -6.28 -3.31
CA ARG A 98 0.97 -5.34 -3.58
C ARG A 98 1.96 -5.97 -4.52
N SER A 99 2.25 -5.27 -5.61
CA SER A 99 3.41 -5.54 -6.44
C SER A 99 4.05 -4.23 -6.85
N LEU A 100 5.35 -4.09 -6.56
CA LEU A 100 6.09 -2.86 -6.78
C LEU A 100 7.43 -3.17 -7.43
N VAL A 101 7.55 -2.82 -8.70
CA VAL A 101 8.79 -2.91 -9.48
C VAL A 101 9.20 -1.51 -9.87
N ALA A 102 10.47 -1.16 -9.61
CA ALA A 102 10.97 0.18 -9.87
C ALA A 102 10.86 0.56 -11.35
N GLY A 103 10.19 1.69 -11.63
CA GLY A 103 9.99 2.18 -13.00
C GLY A 103 8.84 1.55 -13.78
N THR A 104 8.12 0.58 -13.19
CA THR A 104 7.04 -0.15 -13.87
C THR A 104 5.71 0.13 -13.18
N GLU A 105 4.64 0.34 -13.96
CA GLU A 105 3.30 0.52 -13.40
C GLU A 105 2.78 -0.80 -12.83
N PRO A 106 2.13 -0.80 -11.66
CA PRO A 106 1.54 -2.01 -11.07
C PRO A 106 0.62 -2.80 -12.01
N ALA A 107 -0.15 -2.13 -12.88
CA ALA A 107 -1.00 -2.79 -13.87
C ALA A 107 -0.22 -3.49 -14.99
N SER A 108 1.06 -3.14 -15.16
CA SER A 108 1.99 -3.86 -16.04
C SER A 108 2.72 -4.99 -15.31
N ILE A 109 2.27 -5.37 -14.11
CA ILE A 109 2.85 -6.47 -13.32
C ILE A 109 1.80 -7.53 -13.02
N ILE A 110 0.63 -7.11 -12.55
CA ILE A 110 -0.48 -7.99 -12.22
C ILE A 110 -1.41 -8.09 -13.43
N GLY A 111 -1.63 -9.31 -13.91
CA GLY A 111 -2.52 -9.60 -15.03
C GLY A 111 -3.96 -9.75 -14.58
N ASN A 112 -4.23 -10.69 -13.67
CA ASN A 112 -5.57 -10.95 -13.15
C ASN A 112 -5.51 -11.31 -11.68
N VAL A 113 -6.56 -10.92 -10.95
CA VAL A 113 -6.81 -11.31 -9.58
C VAL A 113 -8.17 -11.97 -9.53
N LYS A 114 -8.18 -13.22 -9.10
CA LYS A 114 -9.38 -13.99 -8.89
C LYS A 114 -9.49 -14.48 -7.46
N LEU A 115 -10.67 -14.28 -6.87
CA LEU A 115 -11.02 -14.78 -5.55
C LEU A 115 -12.24 -15.68 -5.68
N TYR A 116 -12.12 -16.92 -5.21
CA TYR A 116 -13.19 -17.89 -5.35
C TYR A 116 -13.34 -18.81 -4.13
N GLU A 117 -14.58 -19.26 -3.93
CA GLU A 117 -15.00 -20.15 -2.86
C GLU A 117 -15.21 -21.57 -3.37
N ASP A 118 -15.00 -22.56 -2.49
CA ASP A 118 -15.44 -23.95 -2.64
C ASP A 118 -15.08 -24.58 -3.99
N GLU A 119 -13.80 -24.43 -4.37
CA GLU A 119 -13.25 -24.90 -5.65
C GLU A 119 -13.94 -24.31 -6.88
N GLY A 120 -14.35 -23.04 -6.79
CA GLY A 120 -14.85 -22.24 -7.92
C GLY A 120 -16.37 -22.27 -8.08
N LYS A 121 -17.12 -22.82 -7.12
CA LYS A 121 -18.59 -22.79 -7.12
C LYS A 121 -19.15 -21.37 -7.05
N ARG A 122 -18.42 -20.47 -6.38
CA ARG A 122 -18.73 -19.04 -6.36
C ARG A 122 -17.45 -18.25 -6.61
N ILE A 123 -17.53 -17.31 -7.53
CA ILE A 123 -16.47 -16.35 -7.83
C ILE A 123 -16.87 -15.04 -7.17
N ILE A 124 -16.01 -14.55 -6.28
CA ILE A 124 -16.22 -13.30 -5.54
C ILE A 124 -15.69 -12.11 -6.34
N CYS A 125 -14.54 -12.31 -6.99
CA CYS A 125 -13.89 -11.33 -7.82
C CYS A 125 -13.10 -12.07 -8.92
N ASP A 126 -13.10 -11.51 -10.13
CA ASP A 126 -12.27 -11.93 -11.25
C ASP A 126 -12.02 -10.68 -12.11
N HIS A 127 -10.99 -9.93 -11.73
CA HIS A 127 -10.70 -8.61 -12.29
C HIS A 127 -9.24 -8.52 -12.72
N ASP A 128 -9.02 -7.89 -13.87
CA ASP A 128 -7.68 -7.44 -14.23
C ASP A 128 -7.26 -6.22 -13.40
N ALA A 129 -5.98 -5.85 -13.47
CA ALA A 129 -5.46 -4.72 -12.72
C ALA A 129 -6.11 -3.37 -13.11
N VAL A 130 -6.63 -3.24 -14.33
CA VAL A 130 -7.29 -2.00 -14.79
C VAL A 130 -8.69 -1.88 -14.19
N ASP A 131 -9.43 -2.98 -14.09
CA ASP A 131 -10.74 -3.03 -13.44
C ASP A 131 -10.64 -2.80 -11.93
N LEU A 132 -9.62 -3.37 -11.29
CA LEU A 132 -9.29 -3.06 -9.89
C LEU A 132 -8.98 -1.56 -9.73
N LEU A 133 -8.17 -0.99 -10.61
CA LEU A 133 -7.86 0.44 -10.60
C LEU A 133 -9.12 1.31 -10.76
N ARG A 134 -10.03 0.97 -11.68
CA ARG A 134 -11.27 1.72 -11.89
C ARG A 134 -12.13 1.75 -10.64
N THR A 135 -12.25 0.61 -9.97
CA THR A 135 -12.96 0.50 -8.69
C THR A 135 -12.30 1.37 -7.63
N LEU A 136 -10.98 1.31 -7.51
CA LEU A 136 -10.23 2.13 -6.55
C LEU A 136 -10.36 3.63 -6.82
N ALA A 137 -10.27 4.03 -8.08
CA ALA A 137 -10.38 5.43 -8.49
C ALA A 137 -11.79 6.01 -8.30
N ALA A 138 -12.82 5.16 -8.31
CA ALA A 138 -14.19 5.56 -8.00
C ALA A 138 -14.40 5.77 -6.49
N LEU A 139 -13.75 4.95 -5.66
CA LEU A 139 -13.92 4.97 -4.20
C LEU A 139 -12.98 5.96 -3.50
N ASN A 140 -11.81 6.22 -4.07
CA ASN A 140 -10.77 7.02 -3.44
C ASN A 140 -10.22 8.09 -4.40
N PRO A 141 -9.92 9.30 -3.89
CA PRO A 141 -9.18 10.27 -4.67
C PRO A 141 -7.75 9.78 -4.93
N ALA A 142 -7.14 10.28 -6.00
CA ALA A 142 -5.72 10.07 -6.23
C ALA A 142 -4.91 10.58 -5.03
N LEU A 143 -3.91 9.79 -4.61
CA LEU A 143 -2.91 10.24 -3.66
C LEU A 143 -2.08 11.35 -4.30
N VAL A 144 -1.84 12.43 -3.56
CA VAL A 144 -0.96 13.52 -3.96
C VAL A 144 0.13 13.70 -2.91
N GLU A 145 1.37 13.66 -3.34
CA GLU A 145 2.55 13.87 -2.50
C GLU A 145 3.31 15.11 -2.95
N ASN A 146 3.60 15.99 -1.98
CA ASN A 146 4.50 17.11 -2.16
C ASN A 146 5.87 16.73 -1.59
N ILE A 147 6.87 16.58 -2.47
CA ILE A 147 8.20 16.09 -2.12
C ILE A 147 9.20 17.21 -2.35
N ILE A 148 9.88 17.64 -1.28
CA ILE A 148 11.02 18.54 -1.35
C ILE A 148 12.28 17.68 -1.41
N PHE A 149 13.14 17.93 -2.39
CA PHE A 149 14.36 17.17 -2.60
C PHE A 149 15.52 18.06 -3.06
N GLY A 150 16.74 17.56 -2.88
CA GLY A 150 17.94 18.11 -3.50
C GLY A 150 18.32 17.27 -4.71
N GLY A 151 18.30 17.86 -5.90
CA GLY A 151 18.87 17.28 -7.11
C GLY A 151 20.40 17.33 -7.10
N ARG A 152 21.02 16.37 -7.79
CA ARG A 152 22.48 16.25 -7.93
C ARG A 152 22.82 15.92 -9.38
N VAL A 153 24.07 16.15 -9.75
CA VAL A 153 24.61 15.71 -11.04
C VAL A 153 24.67 14.19 -11.05
N ASN A 154 23.80 13.59 -11.87
CA ASN A 154 23.59 12.16 -12.06
C ASN A 154 23.12 11.37 -10.82
N GLY A 155 21.96 10.71 -10.94
CA GLY A 155 21.64 9.52 -10.16
C GLY A 155 20.93 9.76 -8.82
N SER A 156 20.17 10.84 -8.67
CA SER A 156 19.27 10.98 -7.51
C SER A 156 17.94 10.29 -7.76
N TYR A 157 17.42 9.57 -6.76
CA TYR A 157 16.08 9.00 -6.81
C TYR A 157 15.14 9.74 -5.87
N VAL A 158 14.01 10.18 -6.41
CA VAL A 158 12.89 10.69 -5.62
C VAL A 158 11.93 9.54 -5.37
N PHE A 159 11.86 9.06 -4.13
CA PHE A 159 10.94 8.00 -3.71
C PHE A 159 9.55 8.57 -3.44
N THR A 160 8.54 7.92 -3.99
CA THR A 160 7.13 8.29 -3.91
C THR A 160 6.31 7.06 -3.55
N THR A 161 5.24 7.26 -2.78
CA THR A 161 4.28 6.19 -2.51
C THR A 161 3.22 6.13 -3.62
N ALA A 162 2.89 7.25 -4.26
CA ALA A 162 1.96 7.32 -5.38
C ALA A 162 2.49 6.53 -6.59
N THR A 163 1.76 5.48 -6.98
CA THR A 163 2.01 4.67 -8.18
C THR A 163 0.71 4.46 -8.97
N GLU A 164 0.83 3.85 -10.15
CA GLU A 164 -0.26 3.62 -11.13
C GLU A 164 -0.87 4.91 -11.68
N ARG A 165 -0.82 5.09 -13.01
CA ARG A 165 -1.19 6.34 -13.69
C ARG A 165 -0.48 7.54 -13.09
N THR A 166 0.81 7.34 -12.83
CA THR A 166 1.63 8.30 -12.09
C THR A 166 1.79 9.57 -12.91
N GLN A 167 1.55 10.71 -12.29
CA GLN A 167 1.86 12.00 -12.90
C GLN A 167 2.69 12.82 -11.93
N ALA A 168 3.75 13.41 -12.46
CA ALA A 168 4.69 14.17 -11.65
C ALA A 168 4.98 15.52 -12.31
N THR A 169 4.95 16.57 -11.51
CA THR A 169 5.39 17.90 -11.90
C THR A 169 6.57 18.29 -11.04
N PHE A 170 7.69 18.62 -11.68
CA PHE A 170 8.92 19.02 -11.02
C PHE A 170 9.20 20.49 -11.27
N VAL A 171 9.55 21.21 -10.21
CA VAL A 171 9.95 22.62 -10.29
C VAL A 171 11.26 22.78 -9.53
N THR A 172 12.24 23.38 -10.20
CA THR A 172 13.50 23.81 -9.59
C THR A 172 13.32 25.17 -8.94
N PHE A 173 13.90 25.38 -7.75
CA PHE A 173 14.04 26.71 -7.18
C PHE A 173 15.49 26.92 -6.74
N GLY A 174 16.19 27.80 -7.45
CA GLY A 174 17.60 28.12 -7.28
C GLY A 174 17.85 29.62 -7.28
N SER A 175 19.05 30.04 -6.90
CA SER A 175 19.44 31.45 -6.80
C SER A 175 19.98 32.04 -8.10
N VAL A 176 20.18 31.21 -9.14
CA VAL A 176 20.73 31.62 -10.43
C VAL A 176 19.77 31.23 -11.55
N THR A 177 19.48 32.18 -12.45
CA THR A 177 18.60 31.97 -13.61
C THR A 177 19.30 31.15 -14.70
N GLY A 178 18.69 30.04 -15.15
CA GLY A 178 18.87 29.57 -16.52
C GLY A 178 19.74 28.33 -16.82
N THR A 179 20.03 27.41 -15.89
CA THR A 179 20.82 26.19 -16.25
C THR A 179 20.29 24.88 -15.64
N ASN A 180 19.29 24.94 -14.77
CA ASN A 180 18.95 23.84 -13.87
C ASN A 180 17.57 23.25 -14.16
N VAL A 181 17.44 22.57 -15.30
CA VAL A 181 16.26 21.76 -15.62
C VAL A 181 16.44 20.37 -15.01
N PHE A 182 15.41 19.87 -14.34
CA PHE A 182 15.37 18.46 -13.94
C PHE A 182 14.99 17.61 -15.15
N ALA A 183 15.84 16.65 -15.50
CA ALA A 183 15.47 15.54 -16.36
C ALA A 183 14.96 14.40 -15.48
N THR A 184 13.78 13.86 -15.78
CA THR A 184 13.13 12.85 -14.94
C THR A 184 12.76 11.60 -15.72
N TYR A 185 13.01 10.42 -15.14
CA TYR A 185 12.81 9.13 -15.79
C TYR A 185 12.13 8.11 -14.85
N GLY A 186 11.42 7.14 -15.43
CA GLY A 186 10.89 5.96 -14.73
C GLY A 186 9.74 6.24 -13.76
N SER A 187 8.81 7.14 -14.11
CA SER A 187 7.69 7.55 -13.26
C SER A 187 6.54 6.54 -13.25
N ALA A 188 6.66 5.48 -12.44
CA ALA A 188 5.57 4.50 -12.29
C ALA A 188 5.73 3.52 -11.11
N GLY A 189 6.95 3.27 -10.65
CA GLY A 189 7.28 2.17 -9.74
C GLY A 189 7.84 2.61 -8.38
N GLY A 190 7.22 3.60 -7.75
CA GLY A 190 7.58 4.04 -6.39
C GLY A 190 8.88 4.86 -6.27
N ARG A 191 9.57 5.13 -7.38
CA ARG A 191 10.66 6.10 -7.45
C ARG A 191 10.79 6.69 -8.84
N MET A 192 11.36 7.88 -8.93
CA MET A 192 11.73 8.55 -10.19
C MET A 192 13.21 8.92 -10.13
N ALA A 193 13.94 8.65 -11.21
CA ALA A 193 15.28 9.18 -11.37
C ALA A 193 15.18 10.67 -11.71
N VAL A 194 16.01 11.48 -11.06
CA VAL A 194 16.09 12.93 -11.30
C VAL A 194 17.55 13.32 -11.47
N ASP A 195 17.86 13.88 -12.63
CA ASP A 195 19.17 14.40 -12.98
C ASP A 195 19.11 15.91 -13.16
N SER A 196 20.14 16.61 -12.70
CA SER A 196 20.32 18.05 -12.90
C SER A 196 21.75 18.39 -13.28
N GLY A 197 21.95 19.48 -14.01
CA GLY A 197 23.29 19.95 -14.41
C GLY A 197 24.15 20.46 -13.25
N ALA A 198 23.54 20.76 -12.10
CA ALA A 198 24.19 21.17 -10.86
C ALA A 198 23.40 20.69 -9.63
N SER A 199 23.96 20.85 -8.42
CA SER A 199 23.23 20.56 -7.18
C SER A 199 22.22 21.65 -6.88
N GLU A 200 20.94 21.31 -6.81
CA GLU A 200 19.84 22.28 -6.75
C GLU A 200 18.68 21.76 -5.90
N ASN A 201 17.83 22.65 -5.40
CA ASN A 201 16.62 22.24 -4.70
C ASN A 201 15.42 22.17 -5.64
N GLY A 202 14.55 21.20 -5.39
CA GLY A 202 13.36 20.97 -6.17
C GLY A 202 12.15 20.63 -5.32
N ILE A 203 10.98 20.92 -5.87
CA ILE A 203 9.70 20.40 -5.39
C ILE A 203 9.14 19.50 -6.50
N ALA A 204 8.69 18.32 -6.12
CA ALA A 204 7.88 17.44 -6.94
C ALA A 204 6.47 17.36 -6.36
N ILE A 205 5.46 17.55 -7.21
CA ILE A 205 4.08 17.17 -6.91
C ILE A 205 3.81 15.89 -7.69
N VAL A 206 3.62 14.79 -6.97
CA VAL A 206 3.44 13.45 -7.55
C VAL A 206 2.05 12.97 -7.22
N ARG A 207 1.33 12.45 -8.21
CA ARG A 207 0.01 11.85 -8.01
C ARG A 207 -0.10 10.46 -8.62
N GLY A 208 -0.95 9.63 -8.03
CA GLY A 208 -1.22 8.26 -8.44
C GLY A 208 -2.36 7.64 -7.62
N TRP A 209 -2.80 6.43 -7.97
CA TRP A 209 -3.99 5.82 -7.36
C TRP A 209 -3.70 4.62 -6.47
N THR A 210 -2.56 3.95 -6.66
CA THR A 210 -2.19 2.79 -5.86
C THR A 210 -0.97 3.14 -5.01
N PRO A 211 -1.13 3.40 -3.70
CA PRO A 211 0.01 3.62 -2.83
C PRO A 211 0.90 2.37 -2.77
N HIS A 212 2.19 2.51 -3.04
CA HIS A 212 3.19 1.45 -3.04
C HIS A 212 2.87 0.25 -3.96
N GLY A 213 2.16 0.48 -5.07
CA GLY A 213 1.74 -0.58 -5.97
C GLY A 213 0.70 -1.53 -5.36
N THR A 214 -0.09 -1.02 -4.42
CA THR A 214 -1.10 -1.81 -3.71
C THR A 214 -2.48 -1.60 -4.31
N TYR A 215 -3.07 -2.68 -4.80
CA TYR A 215 -4.51 -2.76 -5.08
C TYR A 215 -5.25 -3.15 -3.81
N GLU A 216 -6.39 -2.51 -3.59
CA GLU A 216 -7.33 -2.85 -2.53
C GLU A 216 -8.63 -3.38 -3.16
N ILE A 217 -9.16 -4.45 -2.58
CA ILE A 217 -10.48 -5.00 -2.87
C ILE A 217 -11.30 -4.85 -1.59
N PRO A 218 -12.17 -3.83 -1.50
CA PRO A 218 -13.05 -3.65 -0.36
C PRO A 218 -14.23 -4.63 -0.44
N PHE A 219 -14.60 -5.21 0.70
CA PHE A 219 -15.75 -6.09 0.82
C PHE A 219 -16.88 -5.41 1.59
N GLY A 220 -18.06 -5.31 0.97
CA GLY A 220 -19.24 -4.67 1.55
C GLY A 220 -19.05 -3.18 1.83
N ASP A 221 -20.02 -2.60 2.54
CA ASP A 221 -19.95 -1.25 3.05
C ASP A 221 -18.83 -1.13 4.10
N GLN A 222 -17.90 -0.22 3.86
CA GLN A 222 -16.73 -0.02 4.70
C GLN A 222 -17.04 0.58 6.07
N ASP A 223 -18.24 1.13 6.24
CA ASP A 223 -18.76 1.66 7.50
C ASP A 223 -19.73 0.70 8.21
N ASP A 224 -20.25 -0.34 7.56
CA ASP A 224 -21.11 -1.35 8.18
C ASP A 224 -20.38 -2.69 8.38
N MET A 225 -20.20 -3.09 9.64
CA MET A 225 -19.48 -4.32 9.99
C MET A 225 -20.23 -5.59 9.62
N ASP A 226 -21.57 -5.52 9.54
CA ASP A 226 -22.41 -6.70 9.27
C ASP A 226 -22.47 -7.03 7.77
N ASP A 227 -22.11 -6.07 6.90
CA ASP A 227 -22.01 -6.25 5.44
C ASP A 227 -20.63 -6.74 4.98
N TRP A 228 -19.65 -6.83 5.89
CA TRP A 228 -18.33 -7.34 5.56
C TRP A 228 -18.38 -8.83 5.20
N TYR A 229 -17.42 -9.25 4.39
CA TYR A 229 -17.41 -10.59 3.84
C TYR A 229 -17.11 -11.65 4.90
N ASP A 230 -18.16 -12.33 5.38
CA ASP A 230 -18.06 -13.43 6.33
C ASP A 230 -17.57 -14.71 5.64
N VAL A 231 -16.27 -15.00 5.85
CA VAL A 231 -15.60 -16.17 5.30
C VAL A 231 -15.65 -17.39 6.24
N THR A 232 -16.19 -17.25 7.45
CA THR A 232 -16.11 -18.29 8.51
C THR A 232 -16.91 -19.55 8.17
N ARG A 233 -17.85 -19.43 7.21
CA ARG A 233 -18.78 -20.50 6.81
C ARG A 233 -18.45 -21.08 5.44
N VAL A 234 -17.47 -20.53 4.74
CA VAL A 234 -17.00 -21.00 3.43
C VAL A 234 -16.15 -22.27 3.63
N GLY A 235 -16.24 -23.26 2.75
CA GLY A 235 -15.46 -24.51 2.84
C GLY A 235 -13.98 -24.33 2.42
N SER A 236 -13.74 -23.68 1.28
CA SER A 236 -12.39 -23.24 0.85
C SER A 236 -12.42 -21.84 0.25
N LEU A 237 -11.35 -21.05 0.47
CA LEU A 237 -11.21 -19.71 -0.08
C LEU A 237 -9.80 -19.55 -0.65
N LYS A 238 -9.72 -19.26 -1.94
CA LYS A 238 -8.46 -19.19 -2.68
C LYS A 238 -8.35 -17.89 -3.48
N ALA A 239 -7.18 -17.28 -3.40
CA ALA A 239 -6.76 -16.25 -4.35
C ALA A 239 -5.91 -16.90 -5.45
N ASP A 240 -6.24 -16.63 -6.70
CA ASP A 240 -5.42 -16.91 -7.88
C ASP A 240 -4.98 -15.57 -8.47
N ILE A 241 -3.67 -15.34 -8.46
CA ILE A 241 -3.07 -14.11 -8.98
C ILE A 241 -2.16 -14.48 -10.14
N THR A 242 -2.47 -13.97 -11.33
CA THR A 242 -1.66 -14.19 -12.52
C THR A 242 -0.76 -12.97 -12.76
N ALA A 243 0.54 -13.18 -12.92
CA ALA A 243 1.46 -12.14 -13.38
C ALA A 243 1.34 -11.93 -14.89
N VAL A 244 1.65 -10.73 -15.39
CA VAL A 244 1.75 -10.52 -16.85
C VAL A 244 3.00 -11.21 -17.43
N SER A 245 3.12 -11.22 -18.76
CA SER A 245 4.35 -11.68 -19.42
C SER A 245 5.51 -10.70 -19.23
N GLY A 246 6.74 -11.22 -19.18
CA GLY A 246 7.96 -10.39 -19.07
C GLY A 246 8.37 -10.00 -17.65
N ILE A 247 7.67 -10.51 -16.63
CA ILE A 247 8.02 -10.31 -15.22
C ILE A 247 9.24 -11.14 -14.82
N ALA A 248 10.18 -10.51 -14.11
CA ALA A 248 11.41 -11.13 -13.69
C ALA A 248 11.18 -12.02 -12.46
N ALA A 249 11.97 -13.10 -12.34
CA ALA A 249 11.94 -13.98 -11.16
C ALA A 249 12.42 -13.32 -9.85
N THR A 250 12.79 -12.05 -9.90
CA THR A 250 13.15 -11.21 -8.75
C THR A 250 12.04 -10.27 -8.31
N ASP A 251 11.02 -10.08 -9.15
CA ASP A 251 9.90 -9.21 -8.83
C ASP A 251 8.99 -9.92 -7.83
N THR A 252 8.44 -9.18 -6.87
CA THR A 252 7.69 -9.78 -5.75
C THR A 252 6.24 -9.32 -5.74
N CYS A 253 5.37 -10.20 -5.27
CA CYS A 253 3.97 -9.91 -4.99
C CYS A 253 3.66 -10.32 -3.55
N GLN A 254 2.80 -9.52 -2.91
CA GLN A 254 2.39 -9.71 -1.54
C GLN A 254 0.89 -9.65 -1.42
N ILE A 255 0.36 -10.53 -0.57
CA ILE A 255 -1.05 -10.66 -0.27
C ILE A 255 -1.22 -10.37 1.21
N PHE A 256 -2.06 -9.41 1.55
CA PHE A 256 -2.40 -9.08 2.93
C PHE A 256 -3.88 -8.82 3.08
N LEU A 257 -4.40 -9.14 4.26
CA LEU A 257 -5.81 -9.01 4.60
C LEU A 257 -6.01 -8.00 5.71
N GLN A 258 -7.15 -7.32 5.69
CA GLN A 258 -7.69 -6.64 6.85
C GLN A 258 -8.92 -7.41 7.36
N GLN A 259 -8.80 -7.95 8.57
CA GLN A 259 -9.80 -8.79 9.19
C GLN A 259 -10.36 -8.15 10.46
N LEU A 260 -11.63 -8.39 10.74
CA LEU A 260 -12.24 -8.03 12.01
C LEU A 260 -11.88 -9.05 13.09
N ARG A 261 -11.00 -8.68 14.02
CA ARG A 261 -10.69 -9.51 15.18
C ARG A 261 -11.50 -9.05 16.39
N ARG A 262 -12.48 -9.86 16.78
CA ARG A 262 -13.26 -9.65 18.02
C ARG A 262 -12.42 -10.02 19.26
N TYR A 263 -12.74 -9.42 20.40
CA TYR A 263 -12.11 -9.74 21.69
C TYR A 263 -12.56 -11.07 22.27
#